data_AF-A0A2K8YYA9-F1
#
_entry.id   AF-A0A2K8YYA9-F1
#
_cell.length_a   1.000
_cell.length_b   1.000
_cell.length_c   1.000
_cell.angle_alpha   90.00
_cell.angle_beta   90.00
_cell.angle_gamma   90.00
#
_symmetry.space_group_name_H-M   'P 1'
#
loop_
_entity.id
_entity.type
_entity.pdbx_description
1 polymer ?
#
loop_
_entity_poly.entity_id
_entity_poly.type
_entity_poly.pdbx_seq_one_letter_code
_entity_poly.pdbx_strand_id
1 'polypeptide(L)'
;MSVIKPALQFPELITHLSGANNYSWLHFRNGEKKLLAKPISYLECELPGFIRAHKTVLINPDYVKSLHQPPRQKMAGEIQLENGITFPVSRRRWNQVVDALAYRLSPISDRAVVHQVEVSVSPKTANRSEENGAQQSILLVTDDEPNALLVAQMMKKHWSTYQFHTTQQAKQLPDLFNQVSEQELPALLLLDARTSTLERLQTLQNLKQDSRLCRVPTILLVSPTDSLVTDGYRRQANSVISLQEGYVSFTQTIERICRFWLHTAALPGTVKATELTNKVAL
;
A
#
# COMPACT_ATOMS: atom_id res chain seq x y z
N MET A 1 11.67 -24.86 -15.78
CA MET A 1 11.39 -24.24 -14.47
C MET A 1 12.41 -23.14 -14.23
N SER A 2 11.98 -21.89 -14.09
CA SER A 2 12.88 -20.74 -14.03
C SER A 2 13.53 -20.63 -12.65
N VAL A 3 14.87 -20.70 -12.61
CA VAL A 3 15.74 -20.58 -11.41
C VAL A 3 15.64 -19.20 -10.72
N ILE A 4 14.80 -18.30 -11.25
CA ILE A 4 14.64 -16.91 -10.82
C ILE A 4 13.79 -16.81 -9.54
N LYS A 5 12.76 -17.66 -9.39
CA LYS A 5 11.78 -17.54 -8.31
C LYS A 5 12.35 -17.68 -6.88
N PRO A 6 13.30 -18.58 -6.58
CA PRO A 6 13.80 -18.72 -5.21
C PRO A 6 14.60 -17.51 -4.72
N ALA A 7 15.33 -16.84 -5.60
CA ALA A 7 16.19 -15.70 -5.22
C ALA A 7 15.42 -14.41 -4.95
N LEU A 8 14.19 -14.30 -5.49
CA LEU A 8 13.29 -13.16 -5.32
C LEU A 8 12.14 -13.47 -4.36
N GLN A 9 12.18 -14.60 -3.65
CA GLN A 9 11.12 -15.03 -2.74
C GLN A 9 10.99 -14.14 -1.50
N PHE A 10 12.10 -13.49 -1.10
CA PHE A 10 12.19 -12.63 0.08
C PHE A 10 12.86 -11.29 -0.29
N PRO A 11 12.19 -10.44 -1.09
CA PRO A 11 12.76 -9.19 -1.57
C PRO A 11 13.07 -8.20 -0.42
N GLU A 12 12.37 -8.30 0.70
CA GLU A 12 12.61 -7.51 1.92
C GLU A 12 13.99 -7.75 2.54
N LEU A 13 14.66 -8.87 2.24
CA LEU A 13 16.02 -9.16 2.72
C LEU A 13 17.11 -8.54 1.83
N ILE A 14 16.74 -8.07 0.64
CA ILE A 14 17.67 -7.49 -0.33
C ILE A 14 17.79 -5.99 -0.06
N THR A 15 19.02 -5.52 0.16
CA THR A 15 19.33 -4.11 0.40
C THR A 15 19.39 -3.33 -0.91
N HIS A 16 20.05 -3.88 -1.92
CA HIS A 16 20.20 -3.28 -3.23
C HIS A 16 20.62 -4.33 -4.27
N LEU A 17 20.46 -3.97 -5.53
CA LEU A 17 20.96 -4.73 -6.67
C LEU A 17 21.91 -3.88 -7.49
N SER A 18 23.00 -4.49 -7.96
CA SER A 18 23.96 -3.86 -8.86
C SER A 18 24.03 -4.61 -10.20
N GLY A 19 23.76 -3.91 -11.29
CA GLY A 19 23.78 -4.45 -12.64
C GLY A 19 25.20 -4.55 -13.22
N ALA A 20 25.50 -5.69 -13.82
CA ALA A 20 26.69 -5.99 -14.61
C ALA A 20 26.24 -6.54 -15.98
N ASN A 21 25.81 -5.64 -16.87
CA ASN A 21 25.23 -5.95 -18.18
C ASN A 21 24.00 -6.87 -18.08
N ASN A 22 24.12 -8.12 -18.57
CA ASN A 22 23.06 -9.12 -18.57
C ASN A 22 22.90 -9.83 -17.22
N TYR A 23 23.73 -9.47 -16.24
CA TYR A 23 23.69 -10.01 -14.91
C TYR A 23 23.39 -8.92 -13.89
N SER A 24 22.86 -9.31 -12.74
CA SER A 24 22.67 -8.43 -11.59
C SER A 24 23.08 -9.17 -10.32
N TRP A 25 23.85 -8.50 -9.47
CA TRP A 25 24.12 -8.96 -8.12
C TRP A 25 23.02 -8.48 -7.19
N LEU A 26 22.46 -9.39 -6.41
CA LEU A 26 21.56 -9.11 -5.30
C LEU A 26 22.39 -9.08 -4.03
N HIS A 27 22.32 -8.00 -3.26
CA HIS A 27 23.06 -7.85 -2.02
C HIS A 27 22.08 -7.91 -0.85
N PHE A 28 22.22 -8.94 -0.03
CA PHE A 28 21.35 -9.19 1.11
C PHE A 28 21.85 -8.48 2.37
N ARG A 29 20.95 -8.23 3.33
CA ARG A 29 21.29 -7.56 4.60
C ARG A 29 22.35 -8.29 5.44
N ASN A 30 22.45 -9.62 5.29
CA ASN A 30 23.44 -10.46 5.97
C ASN A 30 24.84 -10.40 5.32
N GLY A 31 25.02 -9.61 4.25
CA GLY A 31 26.27 -9.50 3.50
C GLY A 31 26.42 -10.53 2.38
N GLU A 32 25.51 -11.49 2.26
CA GLU A 32 25.49 -12.45 1.15
C GLU A 32 25.22 -11.74 -0.18
N LYS A 33 25.82 -12.26 -1.25
CA LYS A 33 25.60 -11.76 -2.60
C LYS A 33 25.25 -12.91 -3.53
N LYS A 34 24.21 -12.72 -4.34
CA LYS A 34 23.77 -13.71 -5.33
C LYS A 34 23.76 -13.12 -6.72
N LEU A 35 24.35 -13.82 -7.68
CA LEU A 35 24.32 -13.43 -9.09
C LEU A 35 23.07 -13.97 -9.77
N LEU A 36 22.34 -13.11 -10.46
CA LEU A 36 21.26 -13.49 -11.36
C LEU A 36 21.63 -13.12 -12.80
N ALA A 37 21.38 -14.04 -13.74
CA ALA A 37 21.52 -13.81 -15.19
C ALA A 37 20.33 -13.02 -15.76
N LYS A 38 20.01 -11.89 -15.11
CA LYS A 38 18.99 -10.95 -15.57
C LYS A 38 19.51 -9.53 -15.46
N PRO A 39 19.25 -8.68 -16.48
CA PRO A 39 19.61 -7.28 -16.40
C PRO A 39 18.74 -6.60 -15.35
N ILE A 40 19.28 -5.55 -14.76
CA ILE A 40 18.63 -4.82 -13.69
C ILE A 40 17.29 -4.17 -14.11
N SER A 41 17.10 -3.86 -15.40
CA SER A 41 15.80 -3.41 -15.95
C SER A 41 14.71 -4.49 -15.89
N TYR A 42 15.08 -5.76 -16.04
CA TYR A 42 14.13 -6.86 -15.87
C TYR A 42 13.72 -6.97 -14.39
N LEU A 43 14.69 -6.89 -13.48
CA LEU A 43 14.44 -7.01 -12.04
C LEU A 43 13.65 -5.82 -11.46
N GLU A 44 13.77 -4.65 -12.06
CA GLU A 44 12.93 -3.48 -11.73
C GLU A 44 11.44 -3.74 -11.95
N CYS A 45 11.06 -4.52 -12.97
CA CYS A 45 9.67 -4.92 -13.20
C CYS A 45 9.19 -5.97 -12.18
N GLU A 46 10.08 -6.86 -11.73
CA GLU A 46 9.76 -7.93 -10.79
C GLU A 46 9.76 -7.46 -9.32
N LEU A 47 10.39 -6.30 -9.04
CA LEU A 47 10.56 -5.73 -7.70
C LEU A 47 9.95 -4.32 -7.62
N PRO A 48 8.61 -4.18 -7.65
CA PRO A 48 7.93 -2.89 -7.72
C PRO A 48 8.12 -1.99 -6.49
N GLY A 49 8.57 -2.55 -5.37
CA GLY A 49 8.93 -1.80 -4.16
C GLY A 49 10.32 -1.17 -4.19
N PHE A 50 11.16 -1.54 -5.17
CA PHE A 50 12.52 -1.02 -5.26
C PHE A 50 12.59 0.22 -6.14
N ILE A 51 13.52 1.12 -5.80
CA ILE A 51 13.70 2.39 -6.49
C ILE A 51 14.93 2.31 -7.39
N ARG A 52 14.75 2.65 -8.66
CA ARG A 52 15.86 2.72 -9.60
C ARG A 52 16.65 4.02 -9.42
N ALA A 53 17.69 4.03 -8.61
CA ALA A 53 18.52 5.22 -8.39
C ALA A 53 19.49 5.52 -9.56
N HIS A 54 20.07 4.49 -10.17
CA HIS A 54 21.10 4.63 -11.21
C HIS A 54 20.91 3.67 -12.39
N LYS A 55 21.60 3.88 -13.52
CA LYS A 55 21.56 2.93 -14.66
C LYS A 55 22.06 1.53 -14.29
N THR A 56 22.80 1.38 -13.20
CA THR A 56 23.31 0.09 -12.70
C THR A 56 22.86 -0.23 -11.28
N VAL A 57 21.99 0.57 -10.65
CA VAL A 57 21.61 0.36 -9.24
C VAL A 57 20.11 0.47 -9.04
N LEU A 58 19.56 -0.51 -8.32
CA LEU A 58 18.17 -0.60 -7.87
C LEU A 58 18.23 -0.79 -6.34
N ILE A 59 17.56 0.06 -5.58
CA ILE A 59 17.73 0.19 -4.13
C ILE A 59 16.42 -0.16 -3.45
N ASN A 60 16.50 -0.92 -2.36
CA ASN A 60 15.37 -1.09 -1.48
C ASN A 60 15.25 0.16 -0.58
N PRO A 61 14.15 0.93 -0.66
CA PRO A 61 13.96 2.11 0.18
C PRO A 61 14.02 1.82 1.69
N ASP A 62 13.71 0.60 2.13
CA ASP A 62 13.69 0.23 3.54
C ASP A 62 15.08 0.26 4.20
N TYR A 63 16.16 0.22 3.41
CA TYR A 63 17.55 0.24 3.90
C TYR A 63 18.27 1.56 3.63
N VAL A 64 17.54 2.61 3.23
CA VAL A 64 18.12 3.92 2.95
C VAL A 64 18.22 4.73 4.25
N LYS A 65 19.43 5.18 4.57
CA LYS A 65 19.71 6.01 5.74
C LYS A 65 19.57 7.50 5.45
N SER A 66 20.09 7.96 4.32
CA SER A 66 20.06 9.37 3.94
C SER A 66 20.09 9.57 2.43
N LEU A 67 19.60 10.74 2.01
CA LEU A 67 19.66 11.23 0.64
C LEU A 67 20.37 12.59 0.65
N HIS A 68 21.47 12.69 -0.08
CA HIS A 68 22.27 13.90 -0.19
C HIS A 68 22.02 14.57 -1.54
N GLN A 69 21.52 15.81 -1.49
CA GLN A 69 21.27 16.61 -2.68
C GLN A 69 22.57 16.89 -3.45
N PRO A 70 22.56 16.88 -4.80
CA PRO A 70 23.74 17.23 -5.55
C PRO A 70 24.23 18.64 -5.16
N PRO A 71 25.52 18.81 -4.82
CA PRO A 71 26.06 20.09 -4.37
C PRO A 71 26.08 21.18 -5.47
N ARG A 72 25.88 20.80 -6.74
CA ARG A 72 25.78 21.71 -7.91
C ARG A 72 24.79 21.15 -8.93
N GLN A 73 24.12 22.01 -9.70
CA GLN A 73 23.12 21.61 -10.72
C GLN A 73 23.60 20.58 -11.77
N LYS A 74 24.91 20.43 -11.99
CA LYS A 74 25.49 19.46 -12.94
C LYS A 74 25.98 18.15 -12.29
N MET A 75 25.93 18.01 -10.97
CA MET A 75 26.42 16.82 -10.25
C MET A 75 25.29 15.83 -9.95
N ALA A 76 25.66 14.58 -9.66
CA ALA A 76 24.72 13.58 -9.14
C ALA A 76 24.51 13.79 -7.64
N GLY A 77 23.30 13.54 -7.14
CA GLY A 77 23.09 13.37 -5.70
C GLY A 77 23.47 11.95 -5.27
N GLU A 78 23.40 11.67 -3.98
CA GLU A 78 23.86 10.39 -3.42
C GLU A 78 22.83 9.82 -2.45
N ILE A 79 22.59 8.51 -2.51
CA ILE A 79 21.85 7.76 -1.50
C ILE A 79 22.87 7.03 -0.64
N GLN A 80 22.76 7.13 0.68
CA GLN A 80 23.50 6.30 1.62
C GLN A 80 22.58 5.22 2.21
N LEU A 81 23.04 3.98 2.19
CA LEU A 81 22.38 2.87 2.86
C LEU A 81 22.79 2.77 4.34
N GLU A 82 22.04 2.04 5.15
CA GLU A 82 22.33 1.82 6.58
C GLU A 82 23.72 1.21 6.83
N ASN A 83 24.21 0.37 5.91
CA ASN A 83 25.54 -0.23 5.96
C ASN A 83 26.68 0.72 5.56
N GLY A 84 26.38 2.00 5.30
CA GLY A 84 27.34 3.04 4.95
C GLY A 84 27.69 3.13 3.46
N ILE A 85 27.24 2.18 2.63
CA ILE A 85 27.48 2.19 1.18
C ILE A 85 26.70 3.34 0.54
N THR A 86 27.36 4.10 -0.34
CA THR A 86 26.76 5.20 -1.09
C THR A 86 26.60 4.87 -2.57
N PHE A 87 25.49 5.32 -3.16
CA PHE A 87 25.19 5.17 -4.58
C PHE A 87 24.83 6.51 -5.22
N PRO A 88 25.37 6.80 -6.42
CA PRO A 88 25.00 8.00 -7.15
C PRO A 88 23.57 7.90 -7.67
N VAL A 89 22.81 8.98 -7.54
CA VAL A 89 21.48 9.13 -8.13
C VAL A 89 21.59 9.82 -9.47
N SER A 90 21.07 9.18 -10.51
CA SER A 90 21.01 9.80 -11.83
C SER A 90 20.16 11.06 -11.78
N ARG A 91 20.63 12.18 -12.36
CA ARG A 91 19.88 13.45 -12.43
C ARG A 91 18.42 13.29 -12.85
N ARG A 92 18.19 12.53 -13.93
CA ARG A 92 16.83 12.24 -14.46
C ARG A 92 15.92 11.44 -13.52
N ARG A 93 16.49 10.80 -12.50
CA ARG A 93 15.78 9.98 -11.51
C ARG A 93 15.74 10.64 -10.14
N TRP A 94 16.31 11.84 -10.01
CA TRP A 94 16.40 12.58 -8.76
C TRP A 94 15.02 12.76 -8.12
N ASN A 95 14.06 13.31 -8.88
CA ASN A 95 12.71 13.55 -8.37
C ASN A 95 12.02 12.24 -7.95
N GLN A 96 12.05 11.21 -8.81
CA GLN A 96 11.51 9.88 -8.48
C GLN A 96 12.09 9.29 -7.19
N VAL A 97 13.40 9.46 -6.98
CA VAL A 97 14.10 8.99 -5.78
C VAL A 97 13.68 9.81 -4.55
N VAL A 98 13.65 11.14 -4.67
CA VAL A 98 13.20 12.04 -3.61
C VAL A 98 11.76 11.68 -3.21
N ASP A 99 10.84 11.56 -4.17
CA ASP A 99 9.43 11.25 -3.92
C ASP A 99 9.25 9.89 -3.23
N ALA A 100 10.04 8.90 -3.66
CA ALA A 100 9.98 7.56 -3.08
C ALA A 100 10.63 7.46 -1.69
N LEU A 101 11.54 8.39 -1.33
CA LEU A 101 12.22 8.44 -0.03
C LEU A 101 11.69 9.53 0.91
N ALA A 102 10.84 10.44 0.43
CA ALA A 102 10.32 11.58 1.19
C ALA A 102 9.58 11.16 2.47
N TYR A 103 8.87 10.03 2.42
CA TYR A 103 8.20 9.46 3.58
C TYR A 103 9.16 8.88 4.64
N ARG A 104 10.36 8.43 4.23
CA ARG A 104 11.36 7.80 5.10
C ARG A 104 12.32 8.80 5.74
N LEU A 105 12.71 9.82 4.99
CA LEU A 105 13.75 10.78 5.39
C LEU A 105 13.19 12.04 6.06
N SER A 106 11.87 12.12 6.26
CA SER A 106 11.30 13.10 7.18
C SER A 106 11.76 12.78 8.61
N PRO A 107 12.19 13.77 9.41
CA PRO A 107 12.67 13.51 10.75
C PRO A 107 11.48 13.11 11.63
N ILE A 108 11.24 11.81 11.78
CA ILE A 108 10.32 11.25 12.76
C ILE A 108 11.14 10.32 13.65
N SER A 109 11.36 10.80 14.87
CA SER A 109 11.95 10.11 16.00
C SER A 109 11.28 8.76 16.27
N ASP A 110 12.11 7.77 16.60
CA ASP A 110 11.81 6.56 17.37
C ASP A 110 10.74 5.56 16.84
N ARG A 111 11.25 4.41 16.35
CA ARG A 111 11.03 3.02 16.86
C ARG A 111 11.20 2.01 15.71
N ALA A 112 12.16 1.08 15.70
CA ALA A 112 12.50 0.00 16.64
C ALA A 112 11.66 -1.29 16.47
N VAL A 113 12.37 -2.39 16.13
CA VAL A 113 12.10 -3.84 16.36
C VAL A 113 10.98 -4.48 15.49
N VAL A 114 11.24 -5.31 14.47
CA VAL A 114 11.80 -6.70 14.36
C VAL A 114 10.90 -7.82 14.93
N HIS A 115 10.41 -8.72 14.06
CA HIS A 115 10.46 -10.22 14.10
C HIS A 115 9.39 -10.79 13.15
N GLN A 116 9.76 -11.51 12.06
CA GLN A 116 9.95 -12.99 11.97
C GLN A 116 8.69 -13.76 12.44
N VAL A 117 8.07 -14.65 11.65
CA VAL A 117 8.55 -16.01 11.33
C VAL A 117 7.66 -16.69 10.26
N GLU A 118 8.34 -17.41 9.35
CA GLU A 118 8.09 -18.69 8.65
C GLU A 118 6.71 -19.12 8.09
N VAL A 119 6.76 -19.46 6.80
CA VAL A 119 5.75 -20.18 6.03
C VAL A 119 6.25 -21.61 5.80
N SER A 120 5.52 -22.60 6.29
CA SER A 120 5.60 -23.99 5.84
C SER A 120 4.49 -24.25 4.81
N VAL A 121 4.88 -24.55 3.56
CA VAL A 121 3.98 -24.96 2.46
C VAL A 121 4.17 -26.45 2.19
N SER A 122 3.08 -27.21 2.04
CA SER A 122 2.93 -28.32 1.07
C SER A 122 1.50 -28.90 1.11
N PRO A 123 1.04 -29.64 0.07
CA PRO A 123 0.32 -29.01 -1.05
C PRO A 123 -1.00 -29.72 -1.42
N LYS A 124 -1.77 -29.05 -2.30
CA LYS A 124 -2.72 -29.61 -3.30
C LYS A 124 -3.69 -30.70 -2.84
N THR A 125 -4.98 -30.38 -2.94
CA THR A 125 -5.84 -31.16 -3.84
C THR A 125 -7.03 -30.34 -4.32
N ALA A 126 -7.35 -30.53 -5.60
CA ALA A 126 -8.57 -30.05 -6.21
C ALA A 126 -9.78 -30.60 -5.45
N ASN A 127 -10.70 -29.71 -5.07
CA ASN A 127 -12.11 -29.99 -5.25
C ASN A 127 -12.87 -28.67 -5.40
N ARG A 128 -13.58 -28.60 -6.51
CA ARG A 128 -14.50 -27.55 -6.89
C ARG A 128 -15.81 -27.87 -6.14
N SER A 129 -16.04 -27.17 -5.05
CA SER A 129 -17.30 -27.16 -4.33
C SER A 129 -17.59 -25.71 -3.97
N GLU A 130 -18.77 -25.24 -4.37
CA GLU A 130 -19.31 -23.93 -4.08
C GLU A 130 -19.50 -23.77 -2.56
N GLU A 131 -18.59 -23.04 -1.92
CA GLU A 131 -18.86 -22.36 -0.66
C GLU A 131 -18.90 -20.87 -0.98
N ASN A 132 -20.11 -20.32 -1.05
CA ASN A 132 -20.33 -18.89 -1.21
C ASN A 132 -20.00 -18.20 0.12
N GLY A 133 -18.71 -18.19 0.48
CA GLY A 133 -18.20 -17.41 1.60
C GLY A 133 -18.43 -15.94 1.27
N ALA A 134 -19.09 -15.21 2.18
CA ALA A 134 -19.39 -13.79 2.02
C ALA A 134 -18.10 -13.03 1.66
N GLN A 135 -17.97 -12.67 0.38
CA GLN A 135 -16.77 -12.03 -0.13
C GLN A 135 -16.78 -10.59 0.37
N GLN A 136 -15.77 -10.22 1.17
CA GLN A 136 -15.69 -8.88 1.74
C GLN A 136 -15.68 -7.81 0.65
N SER A 137 -16.40 -6.72 0.90
CA SER A 137 -16.52 -5.63 -0.06
C SER A 137 -15.71 -4.39 0.33
N ILE A 138 -15.34 -3.59 -0.66
CA ILE A 138 -14.71 -2.29 -0.53
C ILE A 138 -15.55 -1.31 -1.35
N LEU A 139 -15.93 -0.18 -0.74
CA LEU A 139 -16.74 0.83 -1.40
C LEU A 139 -15.94 2.11 -1.62
N LEU A 140 -15.87 2.57 -2.87
CA LEU A 140 -15.40 3.91 -3.21
C LEU A 140 -16.58 4.82 -3.55
N VAL A 141 -16.61 5.96 -2.89
CA VAL A 141 -17.59 7.00 -3.15
C VAL A 141 -16.88 8.17 -3.81
N THR A 142 -17.17 8.44 -5.08
CA THR A 142 -16.53 9.54 -5.83
C THR A 142 -17.42 10.00 -6.97
N ASP A 143 -17.36 11.29 -7.29
CA ASP A 143 -18.01 11.90 -8.46
C ASP A 143 -17.10 11.85 -9.71
N ASP A 144 -15.86 11.41 -9.55
CA ASP A 144 -14.84 11.35 -10.60
C ASP A 144 -14.87 9.99 -11.31
N GLU A 145 -15.80 9.84 -12.26
CA GLU A 145 -16.01 8.58 -13.01
C GLU A 145 -14.74 8.05 -13.71
N PRO A 146 -13.92 8.88 -14.40
CA PRO A 146 -12.68 8.39 -15.00
C PRO A 146 -11.73 7.76 -13.97
N ASN A 147 -11.54 8.41 -12.81
CA ASN A 147 -10.70 7.84 -11.75
C ASN A 147 -11.35 6.61 -11.11
N ALA A 148 -12.67 6.58 -10.95
CA ALA A 148 -13.39 5.40 -10.46
C ALA A 148 -13.14 4.17 -11.34
N LEU A 149 -13.16 4.33 -12.68
CA LEU A 149 -12.88 3.26 -13.63
C LEU A 149 -11.43 2.76 -13.53
N LEU A 150 -10.45 3.66 -13.43
CA LEU A 150 -9.03 3.29 -13.27
C LEU A 150 -8.80 2.52 -11.96
N VAL A 151 -9.43 2.96 -10.88
CA VAL A 151 -9.38 2.25 -9.60
C VAL A 151 -10.06 0.89 -9.71
N ALA A 152 -11.24 0.78 -10.33
CA ALA A 152 -11.92 -0.50 -10.50
C ALA A 152 -11.06 -1.52 -11.29
N GLN A 153 -10.36 -1.07 -12.34
CA GLN A 153 -9.42 -1.92 -13.08
C GLN A 153 -8.24 -2.39 -12.21
N MET A 154 -7.66 -1.47 -11.42
CA MET A 154 -6.58 -1.78 -10.48
C MET A 154 -7.05 -2.78 -9.40
N MET A 155 -8.24 -2.58 -8.83
CA MET A 155 -8.84 -3.48 -7.84
C MET A 155 -9.05 -4.88 -8.41
N LYS A 156 -9.61 -4.98 -9.62
CA LYS A 156 -9.80 -6.27 -10.30
C LYS A 156 -8.47 -7.02 -10.50
N LYS A 157 -7.39 -6.29 -10.77
CA LYS A 157 -6.06 -6.87 -11.06
C LYS A 157 -5.30 -7.27 -9.80
N HIS A 158 -5.33 -6.45 -8.75
CA HIS A 158 -4.46 -6.60 -7.58
C HIS A 158 -5.18 -7.08 -6.33
N TRP A 159 -6.51 -6.96 -6.28
CA TRP A 159 -7.34 -7.18 -5.09
C TRP A 159 -8.58 -8.03 -5.42
N SER A 160 -8.43 -9.03 -6.30
CA SER A 160 -9.54 -9.85 -6.82
C SER A 160 -10.29 -10.66 -5.76
N THR A 161 -9.74 -10.79 -4.55
CA THR A 161 -10.38 -11.42 -3.40
C THR A 161 -11.46 -10.54 -2.77
N TYR A 162 -11.47 -9.24 -3.04
CA TYR A 162 -12.48 -8.29 -2.55
C TYR A 162 -13.48 -7.91 -3.65
N GLN A 163 -14.74 -7.77 -3.28
CA GLN A 163 -15.73 -7.12 -4.16
C GLN A 163 -15.53 -5.62 -4.10
N PHE A 164 -15.30 -4.98 -5.25
CA PHE A 164 -15.11 -3.53 -5.31
C PHE A 164 -16.34 -2.87 -5.92
N HIS A 165 -16.92 -1.92 -5.20
CA HIS A 165 -18.09 -1.15 -5.61
C HIS A 165 -17.75 0.33 -5.69
N THR A 166 -18.43 1.03 -6.59
CA THR A 166 -18.33 2.48 -6.74
C THR A 166 -19.72 3.11 -6.70
N THR A 167 -19.87 4.27 -6.06
CA THR A 167 -21.12 5.05 -6.08
C THR A 167 -20.85 6.54 -6.00
N GLN A 168 -21.78 7.36 -6.49
CA GLN A 168 -21.78 8.82 -6.31
C GLN A 168 -22.67 9.26 -5.14
N GLN A 169 -23.51 8.35 -4.63
CA GLN A 169 -24.58 8.65 -3.67
C GLN A 169 -24.14 8.40 -2.23
N ALA A 170 -23.42 9.34 -1.61
CA ALA A 170 -22.98 9.19 -0.21
C ALA A 170 -24.12 9.38 0.79
N LYS A 171 -25.06 10.29 0.51
CA LYS A 171 -26.11 10.67 1.47
C LYS A 171 -26.97 9.49 1.94
N GLN A 172 -27.19 8.49 1.07
CA GLN A 172 -28.03 7.33 1.35
C GLN A 172 -27.28 6.21 2.08
N LEU A 173 -25.95 6.28 2.20
CA LEU A 173 -25.15 5.18 2.76
C LEU A 173 -25.51 4.81 4.20
N PRO A 174 -25.76 5.75 5.13
CA PRO A 174 -26.16 5.38 6.49
C PRO A 174 -27.46 4.56 6.49
N ASP A 175 -28.46 4.96 5.70
CA ASP A 175 -29.74 4.25 5.62
C ASP A 175 -29.58 2.87 4.97
N LEU A 176 -28.81 2.78 3.88
CA LEU A 176 -28.53 1.52 3.19
C LEU A 176 -27.76 0.54 4.08
N PHE A 177 -26.69 1.02 4.74
CA PHE A 177 -25.90 0.20 5.66
C PHE A 177 -26.71 -0.24 6.88
N ASN A 178 -27.70 0.56 7.29
CA ASN A 178 -28.61 0.18 8.35
C ASN A 178 -29.62 -0.92 7.98
N GLN A 179 -29.83 -1.17 6.68
CA GLN A 179 -30.74 -2.20 6.17
C GLN A 179 -30.07 -3.56 5.88
N VAL A 180 -28.73 -3.59 5.82
CA VAL A 180 -27.96 -4.81 5.53
C VAL A 180 -27.38 -5.44 6.79
N SER A 181 -27.02 -6.72 6.68
CA SER A 181 -26.34 -7.47 7.74
C SER A 181 -24.90 -6.97 7.98
N GLU A 182 -24.32 -7.23 9.16
CA GLU A 182 -22.94 -6.82 9.45
C GLU A 182 -21.91 -7.43 8.49
N GLN A 183 -22.19 -8.63 7.97
CA GLN A 183 -21.35 -9.33 7.00
C GLN A 183 -21.36 -8.67 5.61
N GLU A 184 -22.41 -7.90 5.30
CA GLU A 184 -22.57 -7.18 4.03
C GLU A 184 -21.98 -5.76 4.06
N LEU A 185 -21.62 -5.25 5.25
CA LEU A 185 -20.94 -3.96 5.38
C LEU A 185 -19.57 -4.02 4.71
N PRO A 186 -19.11 -2.90 4.10
CA PRO A 186 -17.81 -2.86 3.50
C PRO A 186 -16.71 -2.99 4.56
N ALA A 187 -15.70 -3.80 4.25
CA ALA A 187 -14.49 -3.91 5.06
C ALA A 187 -13.68 -2.60 5.06
N LEU A 188 -13.84 -1.78 4.02
CA LEU A 188 -13.22 -0.45 3.90
C LEU A 188 -14.10 0.48 3.07
N LEU A 189 -14.36 1.68 3.59
CA LEU A 189 -15.04 2.78 2.88
C LEU A 189 -14.02 3.86 2.50
N LEU A 190 -13.95 4.18 1.22
CA LEU A 190 -13.18 5.29 0.67
C LEU A 190 -14.14 6.40 0.26
N LEU A 191 -14.00 7.56 0.87
CA LEU A 191 -14.93 8.68 0.71
C LEU A 191 -14.22 9.88 0.09
N ASP A 192 -14.43 10.12 -1.21
CA ASP A 192 -13.87 11.26 -1.93
C ASP A 192 -14.72 12.51 -1.72
N ALA A 193 -14.16 13.46 -0.98
CA ALA A 193 -14.77 14.73 -0.58
C ALA A 193 -14.16 15.94 -1.31
N ARG A 194 -13.44 15.74 -2.42
CA ARG A 194 -12.81 16.84 -3.17
C ARG A 194 -13.80 17.73 -3.93
N THR A 195 -14.89 17.17 -4.44
CA THR A 195 -15.94 17.88 -5.23
C THR A 195 -17.20 18.14 -4.41
N SER A 196 -17.71 17.12 -3.71
CA SER A 196 -18.97 17.17 -2.92
C SER A 196 -18.72 17.32 -1.41
N THR A 197 -17.77 18.18 -1.02
CA THR A 197 -17.15 18.19 0.32
C THR A 197 -18.14 18.18 1.49
N LEU A 198 -19.11 19.10 1.52
CA LEU A 198 -20.04 19.23 2.65
C LEU A 198 -20.90 17.97 2.83
N GLU A 199 -21.45 17.43 1.74
CA GLU A 199 -22.26 16.21 1.78
C GLU A 199 -21.44 15.04 2.31
N ARG A 200 -20.20 14.87 1.81
CA ARG A 200 -19.33 13.77 2.23
C ARG A 200 -18.95 13.87 3.70
N LEU A 201 -18.67 15.07 4.20
CA LEU A 201 -18.40 15.31 5.63
C LEU A 201 -19.63 15.05 6.51
N GLN A 202 -20.84 15.36 6.02
CA GLN A 202 -22.09 15.03 6.71
C GLN A 202 -22.35 13.51 6.72
N THR A 203 -22.16 12.82 5.60
CA THR A 203 -22.24 11.36 5.54
C THR A 203 -21.26 10.70 6.51
N LEU A 204 -20.00 11.15 6.53
CA LEU A 204 -19.00 10.66 7.48
C LEU A 204 -19.49 10.83 8.93
N GLN A 205 -19.97 12.02 9.29
CA GLN A 205 -20.48 12.28 10.64
C GLN A 205 -21.63 11.35 11.00
N ASN A 206 -22.60 11.16 10.10
CA ASN A 206 -23.74 10.28 10.34
C ASN A 206 -23.30 8.82 10.52
N LEU A 207 -22.38 8.33 9.69
CA LEU A 207 -21.81 6.99 9.82
C LEU A 207 -21.09 6.79 11.16
N LYS A 208 -20.36 7.81 11.63
CA LYS A 208 -19.56 7.72 12.86
C LYS A 208 -20.37 7.95 14.14
N GLN A 209 -21.52 8.62 14.05
CA GLN A 209 -22.45 8.78 15.19
C GLN A 209 -23.36 7.56 15.40
N ASP A 210 -23.56 6.73 14.38
CA ASP A 210 -24.30 5.47 14.51
C ASP A 210 -23.43 4.40 15.20
N SER A 211 -23.93 3.83 16.30
CA SER A 211 -23.18 2.87 17.13
C SER A 211 -22.79 1.56 16.41
N ARG A 212 -23.54 1.18 15.36
CA ARG A 212 -23.27 0.00 14.55
C ARG A 212 -22.30 0.34 13.42
N LEU A 213 -22.56 1.43 12.71
CA LEU A 213 -21.81 1.80 11.50
C LEU A 213 -20.46 2.44 11.79
N CYS A 214 -20.26 3.02 12.98
CA CYS A 214 -19.02 3.72 13.34
C CYS A 214 -17.77 2.85 13.24
N ARG A 215 -17.94 1.53 13.33
CA ARG A 215 -16.90 0.50 13.21
C ARG A 215 -16.37 0.35 11.79
N VAL A 216 -17.13 0.70 10.75
CA VAL A 216 -16.68 0.62 9.35
C VAL A 216 -15.47 1.56 9.17
N PRO A 217 -14.28 1.05 8.82
CA PRO A 217 -13.13 1.90 8.58
C PRO A 217 -13.38 2.83 7.40
N THR A 218 -13.28 4.14 7.63
CA THR A 218 -13.56 5.17 6.62
C THR A 218 -12.35 6.04 6.39
N ILE A 219 -11.87 6.07 5.14
CA ILE A 219 -10.77 6.92 4.68
C ILE A 219 -11.35 8.07 3.88
N LEU A 220 -11.11 9.29 4.35
CA LEU A 220 -11.59 10.50 3.71
C LEU A 220 -10.51 11.05 2.79
N LEU A 221 -10.83 11.31 1.53
CA LEU A 221 -9.95 11.97 0.57
C LEU A 221 -10.40 13.43 0.42
N VAL A 222 -9.49 14.38 0.61
CA VAL A 222 -9.80 15.82 0.60
C VAL A 222 -8.82 16.61 -0.27
N SER A 223 -9.24 17.80 -0.68
CA SER A 223 -8.36 18.80 -1.28
C SER A 223 -7.39 19.36 -0.22
N PRO A 224 -6.23 19.93 -0.61
CA PRO A 224 -5.14 20.27 0.30
C PRO A 224 -5.38 21.56 1.10
N THR A 225 -6.23 21.46 2.12
CA THR A 225 -6.47 22.55 3.08
C THR A 225 -6.50 22.03 4.51
N ASP A 226 -5.84 22.77 5.42
CA ASP A 226 -5.76 22.39 6.85
C ASP A 226 -7.14 22.29 7.52
N SER A 227 -8.10 23.11 7.08
CA SER A 227 -9.46 23.09 7.61
C SER A 227 -10.18 21.78 7.30
N LEU A 228 -10.05 21.25 6.07
CA LEU A 228 -10.68 19.99 5.68
C LEU A 228 -10.01 18.78 6.34
N VAL A 229 -8.68 18.80 6.48
CA VAL A 229 -7.96 17.76 7.23
C VAL A 229 -8.42 17.72 8.67
N THR A 230 -8.45 18.88 9.33
CA THR A 230 -8.91 19.01 10.72
C THR A 230 -10.36 18.57 10.89
N ASP A 231 -11.24 18.98 9.97
CA ASP A 231 -12.67 18.65 10.07
C ASP A 231 -12.93 17.15 9.81
N GLY A 232 -12.20 16.53 8.89
CA GLY A 232 -12.26 15.09 8.65
C GLY A 232 -11.92 14.27 9.90
N TYR A 233 -10.82 14.62 10.59
CA TYR A 233 -10.45 13.95 11.84
C TYR A 233 -11.41 14.26 12.99
N ARG A 234 -11.91 15.50 13.10
CA ARG A 234 -12.93 15.87 14.09
C ARG A 234 -14.20 15.02 13.94
N ARG A 235 -14.55 14.66 12.70
CA ARG A 235 -15.67 13.77 12.36
C ARG A 235 -15.32 12.28 12.42
N GLN A 236 -14.19 11.94 13.05
CA GLN A 236 -13.76 10.57 13.31
C GLN A 236 -13.46 9.74 12.06
N ALA A 237 -13.01 10.37 10.95
CA ALA A 237 -12.36 9.62 9.90
C ALA A 237 -11.17 8.83 10.47
N ASN A 238 -11.00 7.58 10.02
CA ASN A 238 -9.88 6.76 10.46
C ASN A 238 -8.55 7.30 9.90
N SER A 239 -8.59 7.87 8.70
CA SER A 239 -7.50 8.61 8.09
C SER A 239 -8.06 9.65 7.14
N VAL A 240 -7.37 10.79 7.05
CA VAL A 240 -7.66 11.83 6.06
C VAL A 240 -6.46 11.96 5.13
N ILE A 241 -6.70 11.79 3.83
CA ILE A 241 -5.67 11.85 2.80
C ILE A 241 -5.87 13.12 2.00
N SER A 242 -4.91 14.02 2.09
CA SER A 242 -4.86 15.22 1.27
C SER A 242 -4.30 14.88 -0.11
N LEU A 243 -5.10 15.10 -1.15
CA LEU A 243 -4.71 14.84 -2.54
C LEU A 243 -4.45 16.15 -3.27
N GLN A 244 -3.22 16.33 -3.73
CA GLN A 244 -2.82 17.43 -4.62
C GLN A 244 -2.79 16.94 -6.06
N GLU A 245 -3.37 17.72 -6.99
CA GLU A 245 -3.28 17.42 -8.41
C GLU A 245 -1.82 17.40 -8.87
N GLY A 246 -1.43 16.36 -9.62
CA GLY A 246 -0.12 16.24 -10.26
C GLY A 246 1.02 15.65 -9.42
N TYR A 247 0.86 15.42 -8.12
CA TYR A 247 1.95 14.87 -7.27
C TYR A 247 1.98 13.33 -7.23
N VAL A 248 0.84 12.70 -6.98
CA VAL A 248 0.66 11.24 -7.04
C VAL A 248 -0.71 10.98 -7.66
N SER A 249 -0.82 9.99 -8.54
CA SER A 249 -2.11 9.71 -9.17
C SER A 249 -3.13 9.20 -8.15
N PHE A 250 -4.41 9.48 -8.40
CA PHE A 250 -5.51 9.02 -7.56
C PHE A 250 -5.44 7.49 -7.35
N THR A 251 -5.27 6.73 -8.45
CA THR A 251 -5.17 5.27 -8.41
C THR A 251 -3.99 4.76 -7.59
N GLN A 252 -2.81 5.39 -7.68
CA GLN A 252 -1.64 5.00 -6.88
C GLN A 252 -1.87 5.25 -5.39
N THR A 253 -2.57 6.34 -5.05
CA THR A 253 -2.92 6.64 -3.66
C THR A 253 -3.89 5.60 -3.12
N ILE A 254 -4.94 5.25 -3.87
CA ILE A 254 -5.87 4.18 -3.48
C ILE A 254 -5.15 2.85 -3.31
N GLU A 255 -4.23 2.49 -4.20
CA GLU A 255 -3.45 1.25 -4.08
C GLU A 255 -2.66 1.20 -2.76
N ARG A 256 -2.03 2.31 -2.36
CA ARG A 256 -1.31 2.42 -1.08
C ARG A 256 -2.24 2.26 0.12
N ILE A 257 -3.42 2.89 0.06
CA ILE A 257 -4.46 2.76 1.09
C ILE A 257 -4.87 1.29 1.22
N CYS A 258 -5.18 0.62 0.12
CA CYS A 258 -5.55 -0.80 0.12
C CYS A 258 -4.43 -1.68 0.69
N ARG A 259 -3.16 -1.47 0.31
CA ARG A 259 -2.04 -2.23 0.88
C ARG A 259 -1.95 -2.11 2.40
N PHE A 260 -2.07 -0.89 2.93
CA PHE A 260 -2.04 -0.69 4.37
C PHE A 260 -3.26 -1.32 5.05
N TRP A 261 -4.48 -0.97 4.62
CA TRP A 261 -5.69 -1.38 5.33
C TRP A 261 -6.02 -2.87 5.18
N LEU A 262 -5.71 -3.48 4.04
CA LEU A 262 -6.10 -4.88 3.77
C LEU A 262 -5.01 -5.89 4.15
N HIS A 263 -3.73 -5.49 4.20
CA HIS A 263 -2.64 -6.39 4.58
C HIS A 263 -1.97 -6.07 5.91
N THR A 264 -2.00 -4.81 6.36
CA THR A 264 -1.25 -4.37 7.54
C THR A 264 -2.18 -4.13 8.73
N ALA A 265 -3.27 -3.40 8.53
CA ALA A 265 -4.24 -3.14 9.58
C ALA A 265 -5.14 -4.37 9.84
N ALA A 266 -5.56 -4.54 11.10
CA ALA A 266 -6.62 -5.47 11.44
C ALA A 266 -7.98 -4.80 11.21
N LEU A 267 -8.83 -5.40 10.35
CA LEU A 267 -10.15 -4.86 10.04
C LEU A 267 -11.24 -5.49 10.93
N PRO A 268 -12.23 -4.72 11.40
CA PRO A 268 -13.39 -5.26 12.12
C PRO A 268 -14.11 -6.32 11.29
N GLY A 269 -14.63 -7.37 11.95
CA GLY A 269 -15.37 -8.44 11.27
C GLY A 269 -14.51 -9.47 10.53
N THR A 270 -13.18 -9.30 10.49
CA THR A 270 -12.26 -10.36 10.01
C THR A 270 -11.98 -11.37 11.12
N VAL A 271 -12.91 -12.30 11.38
CA VAL A 271 -12.57 -13.48 12.18
C VAL A 271 -11.68 -14.37 11.29
N LYS A 272 -10.36 -14.32 11.50
CA LYS A 272 -9.48 -15.40 11.03
C LYS A 272 -9.89 -16.65 11.78
N ALA A 273 -10.60 -17.56 11.12
CA ALA A 273 -10.93 -18.88 11.64
C ALA A 273 -9.63 -19.70 11.79
N THR A 274 -8.87 -19.45 12.84
CA THR A 274 -7.72 -20.28 13.24
C THR A 274 -7.39 -19.94 14.68
N GLU A 275 -8.05 -20.65 15.61
CA GLU A 275 -7.68 -20.90 17.02
C GLU A 275 -8.94 -21.06 17.88
N LEU A 276 -9.71 -22.14 17.64
CA LEU A 276 -10.70 -22.65 18.59
C LEU A 276 -10.88 -24.17 18.43
N THR A 277 -9.77 -24.88 18.25
CA THR A 277 -9.70 -26.34 18.37
C THR A 277 -8.32 -26.70 18.91
N ASN A 278 -8.16 -26.60 20.23
CA ASN A 278 -7.40 -27.53 21.07
C ASN A 278 -7.11 -26.91 22.43
N LYS A 279 -8.07 -27.07 23.35
CA LYS A 279 -7.79 -27.24 24.78
C LYS A 279 -8.99 -27.91 25.47
N VAL A 280 -9.32 -29.11 24.99
CA VAL A 280 -9.95 -30.15 25.80
C VAL A 280 -9.25 -31.45 25.45
N ALA A 281 -8.20 -31.79 26.20
CA ALA A 281 -7.77 -33.15 26.52
C ALA A 281 -6.44 -33.08 27.30
N LEU A 282 -6.45 -33.80 28.42
CA LEU A 282 -5.38 -34.09 29.38
C LEU A 282 -5.13 -33.03 30.45
#